data_AF-A0A924VKV5-F1
#
_entry.id   AF-A0A924VKV5-F1
#
_cell.length_a   1.000
_cell.length_b   1.000
_cell.length_c   1.000
_cell.angle_alpha   90.00
_cell.angle_beta   90.00
_cell.angle_gamma   90.00
#
_symmetry.space_group_name_H-M   'P 1'
#
loop_
_entity.id
_entity.type
_entity.pdbx_description
1 polymer ?
#
loop_
_entity_poly.entity_id
_entity_poly.type
_entity_poly.pdbx_seq_one_letter_code
_entity_poly.pdbx_strand_id
1 'polypeptide(L)'
;AALHHSVLNDSALSADPSLAADLEKVLVRHADGTRTKLRPHRAWADIFESVILDRRRAEDDLGDTRFDDNYAFFRSQVPASEVARIWTGLQRLEHVAITLGADANAQQIFESLNSTGEPLRDHELIHNYVLMGMSHAEQSEIEDTYWVPIEQNTDDAIAGFWRHYLVLTTGREVDATDGRGVYDAFRQRFPRLDLESLRRHAAEWRGYSEIYRILLHPELADDAEVSRQLAFTNTFGRGMYPLVMRAYREYVRGDAKSSTLIDTLKLVQSLLLRRTIVGLDNDRLVGRLCRAGEAGADALTAAIARITPSDARIRVALKYGDLPHARYVLGRLAGADGTLKLDGGPELDVDNIFPLAPADTWSGDGIRAWADYSDDEQNSHRALAATLGNLALVEASSAERALGASFPAKRALYAMSAIPGTRALTDVPAWGTAAIAERTTELTVDFLALWARPVAVGIDDDGLTPILDAQRRRGWPRGWQREFEYVEYRGEHWEVYDVKSLFTRIFTRLWADARADVVAFSARRGGPIFDAQAWNGQWYPLDESHFLYLGWDSKYMLTAVQGALAESGIAAEVFVKYSYSGALM
;
A
#
# COMPACT_ATOMS: atom_id res chain seq x y z
N ALA A 1 -11.33 36.33 27.28
CA ALA A 1 -12.35 35.85 28.24
C ALA A 1 -11.80 35.61 29.64
N ALA A 2 -10.80 34.72 29.85
CA ALA A 2 -10.37 34.35 31.21
C ALA A 2 -9.99 35.57 32.10
N LEU A 3 -9.17 36.49 31.57
CA LEU A 3 -8.81 37.75 32.24
C LEU A 3 -10.04 38.61 32.58
N HIS A 4 -10.94 38.79 31.62
CA HIS A 4 -12.18 39.57 31.76
C HIS A 4 -13.08 39.00 32.87
N HIS A 5 -13.32 37.69 32.87
CA HIS A 5 -14.15 37.04 33.88
C HIS A 5 -13.46 36.93 35.24
N SER A 6 -12.13 36.90 35.31
CA SER A 6 -11.40 37.03 36.58
C SER A 6 -11.59 38.41 37.23
N VAL A 7 -11.68 39.49 36.43
CA VAL A 7 -11.94 40.86 36.93
C VAL A 7 -13.39 41.01 37.39
N LEU A 8 -14.36 40.47 36.63
CA LEU A 8 -15.78 40.57 37.00
C LEU A 8 -16.14 39.79 38.26
N ASN A 9 -15.46 38.67 38.54
CA ASN A 9 -15.77 37.81 39.69
C ASN A 9 -15.02 38.19 40.98
N ASP A 10 -14.05 39.10 40.93
CA ASP A 10 -13.30 39.54 42.09
C ASP A 10 -13.83 40.89 42.60
N SER A 11 -14.36 40.90 43.83
CA SER A 11 -14.95 42.11 44.43
C SER A 11 -13.99 43.30 44.58
N ALA A 12 -12.68 43.07 44.68
CA ALA A 12 -11.69 44.14 44.82
C ALA A 12 -11.29 44.75 43.47
N LEU A 13 -11.24 43.94 42.41
CA LEU A 13 -10.88 44.36 41.05
C LEU A 13 -12.09 44.76 40.19
N SER A 14 -13.29 44.28 40.50
CA SER A 14 -14.55 44.77 39.91
C SER A 14 -14.80 46.26 40.16
N ALA A 15 -14.08 46.84 41.13
CA ALA A 15 -14.05 48.27 41.42
C ALA A 15 -13.08 49.08 40.53
N ASP A 16 -12.32 48.45 39.63
CA ASP A 16 -11.58 49.09 38.54
C ASP A 16 -12.34 48.92 37.21
N PRO A 17 -13.28 49.84 36.89
CA PRO A 17 -14.15 49.69 35.73
C PRO A 17 -13.39 49.87 34.41
N SER A 18 -12.19 50.47 34.47
CA SER A 18 -11.40 50.78 33.28
C SER A 18 -10.79 49.53 32.67
N LEU A 19 -10.22 48.66 33.51
CA LEU A 19 -9.60 47.41 33.09
C LEU A 19 -10.63 46.41 32.54
N ALA A 20 -11.78 46.29 33.20
CA ALA A 20 -12.89 45.47 32.73
C ALA A 20 -13.39 45.94 31.36
N ALA A 21 -13.63 47.25 31.20
CA ALA A 21 -14.08 47.83 29.93
C ALA A 21 -13.05 47.66 28.80
N ASP A 22 -11.75 47.78 29.10
CA ASP A 22 -10.70 47.59 28.08
C ASP A 22 -10.60 46.14 27.62
N LEU A 23 -10.76 45.18 28.54
CA LEU A 23 -10.83 43.75 28.22
C LEU A 23 -12.10 43.41 27.44
N GLU A 24 -13.24 43.99 27.80
CA GLU A 24 -14.51 43.79 27.09
C GLU A 24 -14.43 44.33 25.65
N LYS A 25 -13.83 45.51 25.45
CA LYS A 25 -13.62 46.12 24.14
C LYS A 25 -12.89 45.21 23.17
N VAL A 26 -11.99 44.33 23.60
CA VAL A 26 -11.30 43.41 22.68
C VAL A 26 -12.07 42.12 22.41
N LEU A 27 -13.05 41.79 23.24
CA LEU A 27 -13.86 40.56 23.13
C LEU A 27 -15.15 40.77 22.34
N VAL A 28 -15.79 41.94 22.50
CA VAL A 28 -17.17 42.19 22.02
C VAL A 28 -17.19 43.36 21.04
N ARG A 29 -18.11 43.34 20.07
CA ARG A 29 -18.25 44.42 19.09
C ARG A 29 -18.80 45.67 19.76
N HIS A 30 -18.14 46.80 19.53
CA HIS A 30 -18.57 48.10 20.06
C HIS A 30 -19.97 48.53 19.56
N ALA A 31 -20.36 48.11 18.35
CA ALA A 31 -21.66 48.42 17.77
C ALA A 31 -22.78 47.45 18.22
N ASP A 32 -22.42 46.29 18.78
CA ASP A 32 -23.36 45.24 19.20
C ASP A 32 -22.74 44.41 20.33
N GLY A 33 -23.08 44.78 21.56
CA GLY A 33 -22.62 44.11 22.79
C GLY A 33 -23.07 42.66 22.92
N THR A 34 -23.92 42.17 22.01
CA THR A 34 -24.42 40.80 22.02
C THR A 34 -23.60 39.86 21.15
N ARG A 35 -22.57 40.37 20.44
CA ARG A 35 -21.75 39.63 19.47
C ARG A 35 -20.26 39.79 19.71
N THR A 36 -19.52 38.69 19.59
CA THR A 36 -18.06 38.68 19.71
C THR A 36 -17.37 39.37 18.53
N LYS A 37 -16.19 39.95 18.79
CA LYS A 37 -15.32 40.53 17.74
C LYS A 37 -14.73 39.46 16.83
N LEU A 38 -14.26 38.39 17.44
CA LEU A 38 -13.77 37.20 16.74
C LEU A 38 -14.91 36.21 16.56
N ARG A 39 -14.99 35.62 15.39
CA ARG A 39 -15.90 34.51 15.12
C ARG A 39 -15.04 33.33 14.65
N PRO A 40 -14.86 32.29 15.49
CA PRO A 40 -14.15 31.11 15.05
C PRO A 40 -15.01 30.32 14.05
N HIS A 41 -14.42 29.24 13.53
CA HIS A 41 -15.11 28.33 12.62
C HIS A 41 -16.49 27.91 13.17
N ARG A 42 -17.49 27.79 12.28
CA ARG A 42 -18.92 27.63 12.62
C ARG A 42 -19.21 26.51 13.62
N ALA A 43 -18.44 25.42 13.55
CA ALA A 43 -18.59 24.25 14.42
C ALA A 43 -18.40 24.58 15.93
N TRP A 44 -17.69 25.66 16.23
CA TRP A 44 -17.35 26.08 17.59
C TRP A 44 -17.80 27.52 17.90
N ALA A 45 -18.45 28.19 16.94
CA ALA A 45 -18.83 29.59 17.06
C ALA A 45 -19.78 29.82 18.23
N ASP A 46 -20.77 28.93 18.41
CA ASP A 46 -21.76 29.04 19.48
C ASP A 46 -21.13 28.78 20.86
N ILE A 47 -20.27 27.78 20.97
CA ILE A 47 -19.52 27.48 22.21
C ILE A 47 -18.61 28.67 22.57
N PHE A 48 -17.85 29.16 21.59
CA PHE A 48 -17.00 30.34 21.78
C PHE A 48 -17.81 31.56 22.23
N GLU A 49 -18.90 31.88 21.55
CA GLU A 49 -19.75 33.02 21.87
C GLU A 49 -20.38 32.87 23.26
N SER A 50 -20.81 31.65 23.64
CA SER A 50 -21.34 31.36 24.98
C SER A 50 -20.30 31.59 26.08
N VAL A 51 -19.05 31.17 25.86
CA VAL A 51 -17.93 31.34 26.78
C VAL A 51 -17.54 32.80 26.90
N ILE A 52 -17.41 33.54 25.79
CA ILE A 52 -17.00 34.95 25.80
C ILE A 52 -18.05 35.84 26.48
N LEU A 53 -19.34 35.59 26.23
CA LEU A 53 -20.44 36.42 26.72
C LEU A 53 -20.99 35.95 28.08
N ASP A 54 -20.36 34.94 28.68
CA ASP A 54 -20.74 34.32 29.95
C ASP A 54 -22.23 33.93 30.03
N ARG A 55 -22.79 33.45 28.91
CA ARG A 55 -24.22 33.09 28.76
C ARG A 55 -24.56 31.69 29.27
N ARG A 56 -23.65 31.05 30.00
CA ARG A 56 -23.77 29.63 30.39
C ARG A 56 -24.92 29.40 31.37
N ARG A 57 -25.70 28.33 31.14
CA ARG A 57 -26.55 27.73 32.18
C ARG A 57 -25.84 26.51 32.78
N ALA A 58 -26.10 26.22 34.05
CA ALA A 58 -25.49 25.10 34.77
C ALA A 58 -25.83 23.69 34.21
N GLU A 59 -26.71 23.63 33.20
CA GLU A 59 -27.24 22.40 32.58
C GLU A 59 -26.79 22.22 31.11
N ASP A 60 -25.98 23.15 30.57
CA ASP A 60 -25.52 23.07 29.17
C ASP A 60 -24.34 22.08 29.06
N ASP A 61 -24.65 20.80 28.83
CA ASP A 61 -23.71 19.72 28.53
C ASP A 61 -23.22 19.86 27.07
N LEU A 62 -22.27 20.77 26.85
CA LEU A 62 -21.60 20.95 25.58
C LEU A 62 -20.29 20.17 25.64
N GLY A 63 -20.34 18.92 25.17
CA GLY A 63 -19.28 17.91 25.33
C GLY A 63 -17.85 18.39 25.05
N ASP A 64 -16.90 17.78 25.79
CA ASP A 64 -15.44 17.96 25.80
C ASP A 64 -14.85 18.59 24.52
N THR A 65 -14.84 19.92 24.45
CA THR A 65 -14.09 20.65 23.43
C THR A 65 -12.78 21.16 24.00
N ARG A 66 -11.69 21.02 23.24
CA ARG A 66 -10.37 21.57 23.63
C ARG A 66 -10.42 23.07 23.95
N PHE A 67 -11.38 23.81 23.38
CA PHE A 67 -11.54 25.23 23.66
C PHE A 67 -12.03 25.46 25.10
N ASP A 68 -13.05 24.71 25.54
CA ASP A 68 -13.58 24.83 26.90
C ASP A 68 -12.56 24.35 27.93
N ASP A 69 -11.85 23.25 27.66
CA ASP A 69 -10.73 22.77 28.48
C ASP A 69 -9.65 23.85 28.65
N ASN A 70 -9.24 24.47 27.55
CA ASN A 70 -8.25 25.54 27.57
C ASN A 70 -8.75 26.77 28.33
N TYR A 71 -10.01 27.15 28.14
CA TYR A 71 -10.60 28.27 28.86
C TYR A 71 -10.68 28.00 30.36
N ALA A 72 -11.15 26.81 30.77
CA ALA A 72 -11.19 26.36 32.16
C ALA A 72 -9.78 26.31 32.79
N PHE A 73 -8.81 25.80 32.04
CA PHE A 73 -7.40 25.82 32.44
C PHE A 73 -6.92 27.25 32.72
N PHE A 74 -7.07 28.19 31.78
CA PHE A 74 -6.65 29.58 32.01
C PHE A 74 -7.44 30.26 33.14
N ARG A 75 -8.72 29.94 33.33
CA ARG A 75 -9.49 30.42 34.49
C ARG A 75 -8.93 29.92 35.82
N SER A 76 -8.42 28.68 35.87
CA SER A 76 -7.79 28.13 37.07
C SER A 76 -6.39 28.70 37.34
N GLN A 77 -5.65 29.09 36.30
CA GLN A 77 -4.26 29.53 36.40
C GLN A 77 -4.09 31.05 36.52
N VAL A 78 -5.10 31.85 36.17
CA VAL A 78 -5.03 33.32 36.16
C VAL A 78 -5.74 33.90 37.39
N PRO A 79 -5.03 34.12 38.51
CA PRO A 79 -5.60 34.81 39.66
C PRO A 79 -5.89 36.28 39.29
N ALA A 80 -6.91 36.85 39.92
CA ALA A 80 -7.36 38.20 39.60
C ALA A 80 -6.24 39.24 39.80
N SER A 81 -5.37 39.05 40.80
CA SER A 81 -4.21 39.91 41.08
C SER A 81 -3.19 40.02 39.93
N GLU A 82 -3.09 39.02 39.05
CA GLU A 82 -2.14 39.03 37.93
C GLU A 82 -2.75 39.59 36.63
N VAL A 83 -4.07 39.86 36.59
CA VAL A 83 -4.76 40.25 35.36
C VAL A 83 -4.17 41.51 34.73
N ALA A 84 -3.91 42.55 35.52
CA ALA A 84 -3.36 43.82 35.02
C ALA A 84 -1.96 43.62 34.40
N ARG A 85 -1.14 42.76 35.01
CA ARG A 85 0.21 42.43 34.53
C ARG A 85 0.16 41.65 33.23
N ILE A 86 -0.70 40.64 33.13
CA ILE A 86 -0.89 39.85 31.91
C ILE A 86 -1.44 40.72 30.78
N TRP A 87 -2.43 41.58 31.07
CA TRP A 87 -3.00 42.51 30.09
C TRP A 87 -1.94 43.46 29.54
N THR A 88 -1.12 44.05 30.42
CA THR A 88 0.02 44.88 30.01
C THR A 88 1.01 44.11 29.14
N GLY A 89 1.24 42.82 29.44
CA GLY A 89 2.07 41.94 28.62
C GLY A 89 1.49 41.71 27.22
N LEU A 90 0.19 41.41 27.13
CA LEU A 90 -0.51 41.19 25.85
C LEU A 90 -0.50 42.46 24.97
N GLN A 91 -0.57 43.65 25.56
CA GLN A 91 -0.47 44.92 24.84
C GLN A 91 0.91 45.19 24.22
N ARG A 92 1.95 44.42 24.62
CA ARG A 92 3.30 44.51 24.06
C ARG A 92 3.54 43.52 22.92
N LEU A 93 2.53 42.75 22.52
CA LEU A 93 2.64 41.86 21.36
C LEU A 93 2.71 42.69 20.08
N GLU A 94 3.80 42.55 19.35
CA GLU A 94 3.96 43.14 18.02
C GLU A 94 3.40 42.19 16.96
N HIS A 95 2.69 42.73 15.97
CA HIS A 95 2.22 41.97 14.83
C HIS A 95 2.64 42.68 13.53
N VAL A 96 2.98 41.89 12.52
CA VAL A 96 3.31 42.39 11.19
C VAL A 96 2.09 42.14 10.30
N ALA A 97 1.46 43.22 9.83
CA ALA A 97 0.38 43.15 8.85
C ALA A 97 0.91 43.52 7.47
N ILE A 98 0.88 42.59 6.53
CA ILE A 98 1.28 42.81 5.14
C ILE A 98 0.02 43.01 4.31
N THR A 99 -0.18 44.23 3.79
CA THR A 99 -1.28 44.53 2.86
C THR A 99 -0.74 44.48 1.44
N LEU A 100 -1.40 43.70 0.60
CA LEU A 100 -1.01 43.53 -0.80
C LEU A 100 -1.76 44.52 -1.69
N GLY A 101 -1.05 45.14 -2.64
CA GLY A 101 -1.65 45.95 -3.69
C GLY A 101 -2.36 45.07 -4.73
N ALA A 102 -3.27 45.65 -5.53
CA ALA A 102 -4.05 44.91 -6.52
C ALA A 102 -3.20 44.16 -7.56
N ASP A 103 -2.00 44.67 -7.87
CA ASP A 103 -1.06 44.07 -8.84
C ASP A 103 -0.01 43.15 -8.17
N ALA A 104 -0.05 43.01 -6.84
CA ALA A 104 0.91 42.18 -6.12
C ALA A 104 0.54 40.70 -6.23
N ASN A 105 1.52 39.86 -6.54
CA ASN A 105 1.32 38.42 -6.58
C ASN A 105 1.30 37.85 -5.16
N ALA A 106 0.10 37.75 -4.57
CA ALA A 106 -0.12 37.25 -3.21
C ALA A 106 0.51 35.87 -2.97
N GLN A 107 0.48 35.02 -4.00
CA GLN A 107 1.06 33.69 -3.94
C GLN A 107 2.58 33.74 -3.78
N GLN A 108 3.26 34.49 -4.65
CA GLN A 108 4.73 34.57 -4.60
C GLN A 108 5.23 35.14 -3.28
N ILE A 109 4.49 36.11 -2.72
CA ILE A 109 4.83 36.72 -1.42
C ILE A 109 4.61 35.71 -0.29
N PHE A 110 3.49 34.99 -0.29
CA PHE A 110 3.23 33.94 0.71
C PHE A 110 4.29 32.83 0.67
N GLU A 111 4.64 32.35 -0.52
CA GLU A 111 5.68 31.32 -0.70
C GLU A 111 7.05 31.81 -0.22
N SER A 112 7.38 33.09 -0.46
CA SER A 112 8.64 33.67 0.03
C SER A 112 8.68 33.73 1.56
N LEU A 113 7.56 34.06 2.22
CA LEU A 113 7.47 34.11 3.68
C LEU A 113 7.56 32.72 4.30
N ASN A 114 6.81 31.76 3.76
CA ASN A 114 6.80 30.38 4.27
C ASN A 114 8.15 29.67 4.09
N SER A 115 9.01 30.12 3.17
CA SER A 115 10.35 29.55 2.97
C SER A 115 11.33 29.83 4.12
N THR A 116 11.00 30.74 5.03
CA THR A 116 11.89 31.19 6.13
C THR A 116 11.53 30.63 7.51
N GLY A 117 10.42 29.89 7.63
CA GLY A 117 9.91 29.34 8.90
C GLY A 117 9.76 27.81 8.90
N GLU A 118 8.98 27.27 9.85
CA GLU A 118 8.55 25.86 9.81
C GLU A 118 7.70 25.64 8.55
N PRO A 119 8.07 24.69 7.67
CA PRO A 119 7.40 24.55 6.39
C PRO A 119 5.99 24.00 6.56
N LEU A 120 5.00 24.76 6.07
CA LEU A 120 3.63 24.26 5.91
C LEU A 120 3.60 22.94 5.13
N ARG A 121 2.70 22.04 5.52
CA ARG A 121 2.46 20.76 4.87
C ARG A 121 1.78 20.98 3.52
N ASP A 122 1.94 20.01 2.61
CA ASP A 122 1.39 20.07 1.25
C ASP A 122 -0.11 20.45 1.20
N HIS A 123 -0.95 19.89 2.08
CA HIS A 123 -2.39 20.19 2.09
C HIS A 123 -2.70 21.61 2.59
N GLU A 124 -1.89 22.15 3.51
CA GLU A 124 -2.01 23.54 3.98
C GLU A 124 -1.57 24.51 2.88
N LEU A 125 -0.53 24.16 2.10
CA LEU A 125 -0.12 24.91 0.92
C LEU A 125 -1.21 24.90 -0.16
N ILE A 126 -1.83 23.76 -0.42
CA ILE A 126 -2.97 23.65 -1.35
C ILE A 126 -4.15 24.50 -0.86
N HIS A 127 -4.49 24.44 0.43
CA HIS A 127 -5.56 25.26 1.01
C HIS A 127 -5.34 26.75 0.74
N ASN A 128 -4.16 27.24 1.10
CA ASN A 128 -3.79 28.65 0.93
C ASN A 128 -3.80 29.05 -0.55
N TYR A 129 -3.26 28.20 -1.43
CA TYR A 129 -3.26 28.46 -2.86
C TYR A 129 -4.67 28.58 -3.45
N VAL A 130 -5.59 27.72 -3.01
CA VAL A 130 -6.98 27.71 -3.47
C VAL A 130 -7.73 28.97 -3.03
N LEU A 131 -7.46 29.54 -1.85
CA LEU A 131 -8.18 30.71 -1.32
C LEU A 131 -7.59 32.08 -1.70
N MET A 132 -6.43 32.09 -2.35
CA MET A 132 -5.72 33.34 -2.69
C MET A 132 -6.48 34.17 -3.74
N GLY A 133 -6.50 35.49 -3.52
CA GLY A 133 -7.09 36.46 -4.46
C GLY A 133 -8.62 36.56 -4.43
N MET A 134 -9.27 35.90 -3.47
CA MET A 134 -10.72 35.93 -3.28
C MET A 134 -11.16 36.97 -2.25
N SER A 135 -12.39 37.44 -2.39
CA SER A 135 -13.06 38.21 -1.34
C SER A 135 -13.40 37.32 -0.14
N HIS A 136 -13.60 37.93 1.02
CA HIS A 136 -13.95 37.19 2.24
C HIS A 136 -15.24 36.35 2.10
N ALA A 137 -16.22 36.85 1.34
CA ALA A 137 -17.46 36.12 1.09
C ALA A 137 -17.23 34.87 0.23
N GLU A 138 -16.37 34.97 -0.79
CA GLU A 138 -16.01 33.85 -1.66
C GLU A 138 -15.15 32.82 -0.91
N GLN A 139 -14.20 33.27 -0.09
CA GLN A 139 -13.42 32.37 0.78
C GLN A 139 -14.33 31.57 1.71
N SER A 140 -15.26 32.25 2.38
CA SER A 140 -16.23 31.61 3.28
C SER A 140 -17.08 30.57 2.54
N GLU A 141 -17.53 30.88 1.32
CA GLU A 141 -18.28 29.93 0.49
C GLU A 141 -17.46 28.68 0.17
N ILE A 142 -16.22 28.85 -0.31
CA ILE A 142 -15.34 27.76 -0.71
C ILE A 142 -14.96 26.88 0.49
N GLU A 143 -14.61 27.51 1.61
CA GLU A 143 -14.28 26.81 2.86
C GLU A 143 -15.46 25.97 3.35
N ASP A 144 -16.63 26.59 3.55
CA ASP A 144 -17.80 25.94 4.16
C ASP A 144 -18.42 24.85 3.30
N THR A 145 -18.37 25.02 1.98
CA THR A 145 -19.07 24.16 1.01
C THR A 145 -18.20 22.99 0.54
N TYR A 146 -16.88 23.19 0.48
CA TYR A 146 -15.96 22.21 -0.11
C TYR A 146 -14.83 21.82 0.82
N TRP A 147 -14.06 22.78 1.34
CA TRP A 147 -12.84 22.45 2.10
C TRP A 147 -13.13 21.70 3.39
N VAL A 148 -14.05 22.23 4.21
CA VAL A 148 -14.43 21.62 5.49
C VAL A 148 -14.99 20.19 5.30
N PRO A 149 -15.89 19.93 4.33
CA PRO A 149 -16.29 18.55 4.00
C PRO A 149 -15.12 17.66 3.55
N ILE A 150 -14.15 18.17 2.81
CA ILE A 150 -12.96 17.39 2.40
C ILE A 150 -12.12 17.01 3.63
N GLU A 151 -11.88 17.95 4.54
CA GLU A 151 -11.18 17.67 5.81
C GLU A 151 -11.93 16.63 6.63
N GLN A 152 -13.24 16.78 6.82
CA GLN A 152 -14.07 15.83 7.58
C GLN A 152 -14.14 14.44 6.96
N ASN A 153 -14.01 14.33 5.63
CA ASN A 153 -14.04 13.04 4.95
C ASN A 153 -12.68 12.34 4.93
N THR A 154 -11.59 13.09 5.15
CA THR A 154 -10.22 12.57 5.02
C THR A 154 -9.48 12.51 6.36
N ASP A 155 -9.93 13.24 7.38
CA ASP A 155 -9.32 13.37 8.70
C ASP A 155 -7.79 13.60 8.58
N ASP A 156 -6.99 12.85 9.33
CA ASP A 156 -5.53 12.92 9.30
C ASP A 156 -4.91 12.45 7.97
N ALA A 157 -5.71 11.89 7.05
CA ALA A 157 -5.27 11.39 5.76
C ALA A 157 -5.39 12.40 4.60
N ILE A 158 -5.74 13.67 4.86
CA ILE A 158 -5.90 14.70 3.82
C ILE A 158 -4.67 14.85 2.90
N ALA A 159 -3.45 14.73 3.45
CA ALA A 159 -2.22 14.76 2.65
C ALA A 159 -2.14 13.56 1.68
N GLY A 160 -2.53 12.38 2.14
CA GLY A 160 -2.62 11.17 1.33
C GLY A 160 -3.69 11.28 0.23
N PHE A 161 -4.84 11.87 0.56
CA PHE A 161 -5.91 12.13 -0.39
C PHE A 161 -5.44 12.97 -1.58
N TRP A 162 -4.80 14.12 -1.35
CA TRP A 162 -4.33 14.98 -2.45
C TRP A 162 -3.32 14.28 -3.34
N ARG A 163 -2.38 13.54 -2.74
CA ARG A 163 -1.42 12.72 -3.50
C ARG A 163 -2.15 11.69 -4.35
N HIS A 164 -3.07 10.94 -3.77
CA HIS A 164 -3.82 9.90 -4.49
C HIS A 164 -4.70 10.47 -5.60
N TYR A 165 -5.35 11.61 -5.37
CA TYR A 165 -6.14 12.31 -6.37
C TYR A 165 -5.29 12.77 -7.56
N LEU A 166 -4.10 13.32 -7.31
CA LEU A 166 -3.18 13.72 -8.37
C LEU A 166 -2.66 12.52 -9.17
N VAL A 167 -2.35 11.40 -8.52
CA VAL A 167 -1.97 10.15 -9.20
C VAL A 167 -3.13 9.61 -10.05
N LEU A 168 -4.37 9.63 -9.54
CA LEU A 168 -5.57 9.23 -10.28
C LEU A 168 -5.79 10.08 -11.53
N THR A 169 -5.59 11.40 -11.44
CA THR A 169 -5.88 12.33 -12.54
C THR A 169 -4.75 12.48 -13.56
N THR A 170 -3.50 12.29 -13.15
CA THR A 170 -2.34 12.43 -14.04
C THR A 170 -1.81 11.07 -14.55
N GLY A 171 -2.15 9.98 -13.87
CA GLY A 171 -1.57 8.66 -14.08
C GLY A 171 -0.08 8.58 -13.74
N ARG A 172 0.51 9.62 -13.14
CA ARG A 172 1.94 9.68 -12.80
C ARG A 172 2.10 9.57 -11.30
N GLU A 173 3.17 8.93 -10.88
CA GLU A 173 3.55 8.92 -9.47
C GLU A 173 3.94 10.33 -9.04
N VAL A 174 3.52 10.71 -7.84
CA VAL A 174 3.82 12.01 -7.24
C VAL A 174 4.78 11.77 -6.10
N ASP A 175 5.97 12.36 -6.22
CA ASP A 175 6.98 12.28 -5.17
C ASP A 175 6.53 13.11 -3.96
N ALA A 176 6.71 12.57 -2.77
CA ALA A 176 6.31 13.19 -1.50
C ALA A 176 7.48 13.28 -0.50
N THR A 177 8.71 12.91 -0.88
CA THR A 177 9.86 12.91 0.03
C THR A 177 10.25 14.30 0.53
N ASP A 178 10.05 15.34 -0.28
CA ASP A 178 10.56 16.68 0.01
C ASP A 178 9.49 17.61 0.65
N GLY A 179 8.32 17.08 1.02
CA GLY A 179 7.24 17.81 1.70
C GLY A 179 6.55 18.91 0.88
N ARG A 180 6.95 19.12 -0.39
CA ARG A 180 6.33 20.05 -1.36
C ARG A 180 5.93 19.42 -2.68
N GLY A 181 6.26 18.15 -2.92
CA GLY A 181 6.06 17.52 -4.23
C GLY A 181 4.58 17.37 -4.61
N VAL A 182 3.70 17.20 -3.63
CA VAL A 182 2.24 17.13 -3.85
C VAL A 182 1.69 18.51 -4.20
N TYR A 183 2.12 19.56 -3.49
CA TYR A 183 1.76 20.94 -3.80
C TYR A 183 2.24 21.37 -5.20
N ASP A 184 3.47 21.06 -5.57
CA ASP A 184 4.02 21.41 -6.87
C ASP A 184 3.27 20.70 -8.01
N ALA A 185 2.97 19.42 -7.84
CA ALA A 185 2.14 18.66 -8.77
C ALA A 185 0.72 19.23 -8.86
N PHE A 186 0.15 19.67 -7.74
CA PHE A 186 -1.15 20.35 -7.72
C PHE A 186 -1.12 21.65 -8.52
N ARG A 187 -0.13 22.53 -8.31
CA ARG A 187 0.04 23.78 -9.07
C ARG A 187 0.22 23.55 -10.56
N GLN A 188 0.99 22.52 -10.94
CA GLN A 188 1.18 22.18 -12.36
C GLN A 188 -0.13 21.72 -13.00
N ARG A 189 -0.98 21.02 -12.23
CA ARG A 189 -2.29 20.56 -12.71
C ARG A 189 -3.32 21.69 -12.76
N PHE A 190 -3.27 22.61 -11.80
CA PHE A 190 -4.22 23.71 -11.65
C PHE A 190 -3.50 25.07 -11.62
N PRO A 191 -2.86 25.51 -12.71
CA PRO A 191 -2.01 26.71 -12.70
C PRO A 191 -2.80 28.02 -12.57
N ARG A 192 -4.09 28.00 -12.91
CA ARG A 192 -5.01 29.13 -12.79
C ARG A 192 -6.37 28.61 -12.33
N LEU A 193 -6.86 29.16 -11.23
CA LEU A 193 -8.16 28.86 -10.64
C LEU A 193 -8.90 30.19 -10.50
N ASP A 194 -9.74 30.52 -11.48
CA ASP A 194 -10.78 31.52 -11.26
C ASP A 194 -11.90 30.92 -10.41
N LEU A 195 -12.79 31.74 -9.88
CA LEU A 195 -13.81 31.28 -8.95
C LEU A 195 -14.75 30.22 -9.57
N GLU A 196 -15.09 30.33 -10.85
CA GLU A 196 -16.01 29.38 -11.49
C GLU A 196 -15.35 28.01 -11.73
N SER A 197 -14.13 28.02 -12.26
CA SER A 197 -13.31 26.81 -12.45
C SER A 197 -13.00 26.16 -11.11
N LEU A 198 -12.69 26.95 -10.07
CA LEU A 198 -12.48 26.44 -8.73
C LEU A 198 -13.72 25.75 -8.19
N ARG A 199 -14.90 26.36 -8.24
CA ARG A 199 -16.14 25.71 -7.75
C ARG A 199 -16.35 24.34 -8.38
N ARG A 200 -16.09 24.23 -9.69
CA ARG A 200 -16.19 22.96 -10.43
C ARG A 200 -15.18 21.92 -9.94
N HIS A 201 -13.91 22.31 -9.79
CA HIS A 201 -12.87 21.42 -9.29
C HIS A 201 -13.09 21.05 -7.82
N ALA A 202 -13.49 21.99 -6.98
CA ALA A 202 -13.79 21.76 -5.56
C ALA A 202 -14.99 20.81 -5.37
N ALA A 203 -16.02 20.91 -6.21
CA ALA A 203 -17.11 19.94 -6.23
C ALA A 203 -16.62 18.53 -6.62
N GLU A 204 -15.68 18.43 -7.56
CA GLU A 204 -15.05 17.16 -7.92
C GLU A 204 -14.20 16.60 -6.78
N TRP A 205 -13.35 17.42 -6.15
CA TRP A 205 -12.52 17.04 -5.01
C TRP A 205 -13.37 16.55 -3.85
N ARG A 206 -14.45 17.26 -3.53
CA ARG A 206 -15.42 16.83 -2.52
C ARG A 206 -16.06 15.48 -2.87
N GLY A 207 -16.48 15.29 -4.11
CA GLY A 207 -17.04 13.99 -4.53
C GLY A 207 -16.04 12.83 -4.42
N TYR A 208 -14.75 13.09 -4.61
CA TYR A 208 -13.70 12.09 -4.37
C TYR A 208 -13.33 11.94 -2.89
N SER A 209 -13.44 12.98 -2.06
CA SER A 209 -13.21 12.86 -0.62
C SER A 209 -14.29 12.02 0.05
N GLU A 210 -15.56 12.15 -0.38
CA GLU A 210 -16.67 11.29 0.06
C GLU A 210 -16.38 9.80 -0.24
N ILE A 211 -15.82 9.50 -1.42
CA ILE A 211 -15.35 8.14 -1.77
C ILE A 211 -14.16 7.74 -0.91
N TYR A 212 -13.20 8.65 -0.71
CA TYR A 212 -12.01 8.38 0.09
C TYR A 212 -12.36 7.97 1.53
N ARG A 213 -13.38 8.63 2.11
CA ARG A 213 -13.93 8.27 3.42
C ARG A 213 -14.40 6.82 3.47
N ILE A 214 -15.10 6.35 2.44
CA ILE A 214 -15.57 4.96 2.33
C ILE A 214 -14.39 4.00 2.17
N LEU A 215 -13.33 4.38 1.46
CA LEU A 215 -12.12 3.56 1.34
C LEU A 215 -11.38 3.44 2.69
N LEU A 216 -11.36 4.51 3.49
CA LEU A 216 -10.82 4.50 4.86
C LEU A 216 -11.70 3.71 5.83
N HIS A 217 -13.01 3.79 5.64
CA HIS A 217 -14.06 3.18 6.47
C HIS A 217 -15.01 2.32 5.61
N PRO A 218 -14.58 1.12 5.20
CA PRO A 218 -15.37 0.25 4.32
C PRO A 218 -16.79 -0.06 4.82
N GLU A 219 -17.02 -0.03 6.13
CA GLU A 219 -18.32 -0.21 6.78
C GLU A 219 -19.35 0.85 6.39
N LEU A 220 -18.92 1.98 5.82
CA LEU A 220 -19.81 3.03 5.30
C LEU A 220 -20.31 2.76 3.87
N ALA A 221 -19.84 1.71 3.19
CA ALA A 221 -20.33 1.35 1.87
C ALA A 221 -21.74 0.73 1.95
N ASP A 222 -22.65 1.17 1.09
CA ASP A 222 -24.05 0.70 1.07
C ASP A 222 -24.19 -0.79 0.69
N ASP A 223 -23.30 -1.28 -0.19
CA ASP A 223 -23.27 -2.68 -0.63
C ASP A 223 -22.33 -3.49 0.26
N ALA A 224 -22.87 -4.51 0.94
CA ALA A 224 -22.12 -5.34 1.88
C ALA A 224 -20.95 -6.11 1.24
N GLU A 225 -21.07 -6.52 -0.02
CA GLU A 225 -19.96 -7.18 -0.72
C GLU A 225 -18.89 -6.16 -1.14
N VAL A 226 -19.28 -4.95 -1.54
CA VAL A 226 -18.31 -3.86 -1.79
C VAL A 226 -17.55 -3.51 -0.50
N SER A 227 -18.27 -3.35 0.61
CA SER A 227 -17.67 -3.13 1.94
C SER A 227 -16.64 -4.22 2.27
N ARG A 228 -17.02 -5.48 2.11
CA ARG A 228 -16.16 -6.64 2.33
C ARG A 228 -14.90 -6.61 1.46
N GLN A 229 -15.03 -6.35 0.17
CA GLN A 229 -13.89 -6.33 -0.77
C GLN A 229 -12.97 -5.13 -0.58
N LEU A 230 -13.50 -3.99 -0.13
CA LEU A 230 -12.69 -2.83 0.27
C LEU A 230 -11.85 -3.16 1.51
N ALA A 231 -12.45 -3.77 2.53
CA ALA A 231 -11.73 -4.20 3.73
C ALA A 231 -10.60 -5.20 3.40
N PHE A 232 -10.86 -6.15 2.50
CA PHE A 232 -9.81 -7.05 1.98
C PHE A 232 -8.69 -6.31 1.27
N THR A 233 -9.03 -5.36 0.40
CA THR A 233 -8.04 -4.54 -0.32
C THR A 233 -7.17 -3.73 0.64
N ASN A 234 -7.73 -3.22 1.74
CA ASN A 234 -7.01 -2.45 2.76
C ASN A 234 -5.93 -3.27 3.49
N THR A 235 -5.95 -4.61 3.43
CA THR A 235 -4.86 -5.48 3.94
C THR A 235 -3.50 -5.12 3.33
N PHE A 236 -3.49 -4.63 2.10
CA PHE A 236 -2.28 -4.29 1.34
C PHE A 236 -1.91 -2.80 1.42
N GLY A 237 -2.56 -2.06 2.34
CA GLY A 237 -2.36 -0.63 2.51
C GLY A 237 -3.10 0.22 1.46
N ARG A 238 -2.71 1.49 1.36
CA ARG A 238 -3.45 2.53 0.61
C ARG A 238 -2.87 2.83 -0.77
N GLY A 239 -1.86 2.09 -1.22
CA GLY A 239 -1.12 2.38 -2.47
C GLY A 239 -2.01 2.34 -3.72
N MET A 240 -3.05 1.50 -3.72
CA MET A 240 -3.97 1.33 -4.85
C MET A 240 -5.22 2.21 -4.78
N TYR A 241 -5.35 3.09 -3.78
CA TYR A 241 -6.50 3.98 -3.63
C TYR A 241 -6.80 4.81 -4.89
N PRO A 242 -5.81 5.36 -5.63
CA PRO A 242 -6.11 6.06 -6.89
C PRO A 242 -6.91 5.21 -7.88
N LEU A 243 -6.58 3.93 -8.06
CA LEU A 243 -7.34 3.07 -8.97
C LEU A 243 -8.74 2.76 -8.41
N VAL A 244 -8.83 2.49 -7.11
CA VAL A 244 -10.09 2.15 -6.43
C VAL A 244 -11.04 3.36 -6.42
N MET A 245 -10.55 4.57 -6.18
CA MET A 245 -11.33 5.81 -6.24
C MET A 245 -11.97 6.00 -7.60
N ARG A 246 -11.24 5.71 -8.69
CA ARG A 246 -11.76 5.79 -10.06
C ARG A 246 -12.91 4.79 -10.28
N ALA A 247 -12.66 3.51 -10.00
CA ALA A 247 -13.66 2.46 -10.16
C ALA A 247 -14.91 2.70 -9.28
N TYR A 248 -14.72 3.19 -8.05
CA TYR A 248 -15.82 3.52 -7.16
C TYR A 248 -16.62 4.74 -7.67
N ARG A 249 -15.95 5.74 -8.27
CA ARG A 249 -16.61 6.90 -8.86
C ARG A 249 -17.50 6.52 -10.04
N GLU A 250 -17.05 5.60 -10.89
CA GLU A 250 -17.83 5.04 -12.00
C GLU A 250 -19.06 4.28 -11.48
N TYR A 251 -18.89 3.50 -10.40
CA TYR A 251 -20.00 2.82 -9.73
C TYR A 251 -21.05 3.81 -9.19
N VAL A 252 -20.63 4.83 -8.43
CA VAL A 252 -21.55 5.83 -7.85
C VAL A 252 -22.27 6.65 -8.92
N ARG A 253 -21.64 6.90 -10.07
CA ARG A 253 -22.26 7.59 -11.21
C ARG A 253 -23.23 6.71 -12.02
N GLY A 254 -23.22 5.41 -11.79
CA GLY A 254 -23.98 4.44 -12.57
C GLY A 254 -23.34 4.06 -13.92
N ASP A 255 -22.10 4.48 -14.15
CA ASP A 255 -21.32 4.12 -15.34
C ASP A 255 -20.85 2.65 -15.28
N ALA A 256 -20.72 2.10 -14.07
CA ALA A 256 -20.38 0.71 -13.80
C ALA A 256 -21.33 0.07 -12.77
N LYS A 257 -21.51 -1.25 -12.84
CA LYS A 257 -22.26 -2.02 -11.83
C LYS A 257 -21.38 -2.31 -10.62
N SER A 258 -22.00 -2.61 -9.47
CA SER A 258 -21.26 -3.05 -8.27
C SER A 258 -20.39 -4.28 -8.54
N SER A 259 -20.85 -5.21 -9.40
CA SER A 259 -20.06 -6.37 -9.83
C SER A 259 -18.73 -5.99 -10.48
N THR A 260 -18.70 -4.94 -11.32
CA THR A 260 -17.48 -4.48 -12.00
C THR A 260 -16.48 -3.88 -11.01
N LEU A 261 -16.97 -3.15 -10.01
CA LEU A 261 -16.14 -2.65 -8.91
C LEU A 261 -15.57 -3.82 -8.09
N ILE A 262 -16.40 -4.79 -7.72
CA ILE A 262 -16.00 -6.00 -6.99
C ILE A 262 -14.92 -6.78 -7.75
N ASP A 263 -15.11 -6.96 -9.06
CA ASP A 263 -14.13 -7.65 -9.91
C ASP A 263 -12.80 -6.89 -9.95
N THR A 264 -12.85 -5.55 -10.07
CA THR A 264 -11.65 -4.71 -10.02
C THR A 264 -10.92 -4.86 -8.68
N LEU A 265 -11.63 -4.84 -7.55
CA LEU A 265 -11.05 -5.04 -6.21
C LEU A 265 -10.40 -6.43 -6.08
N LYS A 266 -11.05 -7.49 -6.58
CA LYS A 266 -10.50 -8.85 -6.58
C LYS A 266 -9.23 -8.95 -7.43
N LEU A 267 -9.19 -8.29 -8.59
CA LEU A 267 -8.01 -8.23 -9.45
C LEU A 267 -6.84 -7.53 -8.75
N VAL A 268 -7.11 -6.42 -8.07
CA VAL A 268 -6.09 -5.69 -7.28
C VAL A 268 -5.56 -6.57 -6.15
N GLN A 269 -6.43 -7.24 -5.38
CA GLN A 269 -6.03 -8.14 -4.31
C GLN A 269 -5.16 -9.30 -4.83
N SER A 270 -5.56 -9.93 -5.95
CA SER A 270 -4.80 -11.01 -6.59
C SER A 270 -3.42 -10.53 -7.03
N LEU A 271 -3.35 -9.38 -7.69
CA LEU A 271 -2.09 -8.78 -8.14
C LEU A 271 -1.14 -8.52 -6.97
N LEU A 272 -1.59 -7.80 -5.95
CA LEU A 272 -0.74 -7.38 -4.83
C LEU A 272 -0.23 -8.58 -4.05
N LEU A 273 -1.11 -9.52 -3.69
CA LEU A 273 -0.74 -10.71 -2.94
C LEU A 273 0.28 -11.58 -3.70
N ARG A 274 0.02 -11.84 -4.99
CA ARG A 274 0.88 -12.69 -5.81
C ARG A 274 2.26 -12.07 -5.99
N ARG A 275 2.36 -10.74 -6.12
CA ARG A 275 3.64 -10.02 -6.19
C ARG A 275 4.41 -10.11 -4.88
N THR A 276 3.75 -9.89 -3.74
CA THR A 276 4.38 -10.02 -2.42
C THR A 276 4.93 -11.44 -2.19
N ILE A 277 4.18 -12.49 -2.56
CA ILE A 277 4.62 -13.89 -2.44
C ILE A 277 5.92 -14.18 -3.21
N VAL A 278 6.11 -13.57 -4.38
CA VAL A 278 7.32 -13.78 -5.20
C VAL A 278 8.41 -12.73 -4.96
N GLY A 279 8.27 -11.90 -3.92
CA GLY A 279 9.25 -10.87 -3.55
C GLY A 279 9.33 -9.68 -4.52
N LEU A 280 8.25 -9.39 -5.27
CA LEU A 280 8.18 -8.21 -6.14
C LEU A 280 7.54 -7.02 -5.43
N ASP A 281 8.13 -5.84 -5.63
CA ASP A 281 7.61 -4.58 -5.10
C ASP A 281 6.29 -4.17 -5.79
N ASN A 282 5.42 -3.45 -5.09
CA ASN A 282 4.17 -2.88 -5.62
C ASN A 282 4.28 -1.38 -5.98
N ASP A 283 5.48 -0.82 -5.88
CA ASP A 283 5.79 0.57 -6.19
C ASP A 283 5.56 0.92 -7.66
N ARG A 284 5.11 2.16 -7.87
CA ARG A 284 4.96 2.78 -9.19
C ARG A 284 4.04 2.03 -10.17
N LEU A 285 3.14 1.18 -9.65
CA LEU A 285 2.16 0.44 -10.44
C LEU A 285 0.90 1.26 -10.69
N VAL A 286 0.43 1.97 -9.66
CA VAL A 286 -0.93 2.51 -9.62
C VAL A 286 -1.16 3.56 -10.70
N GLY A 287 -0.18 4.43 -10.99
CA GLY A 287 -0.32 5.41 -12.07
C GLY A 287 -0.49 4.77 -13.46
N ARG A 288 0.24 3.67 -13.74
CA ARG A 288 0.08 2.90 -14.99
C ARG A 288 -1.30 2.25 -15.07
N LEU A 289 -1.78 1.70 -13.96
CA LEU A 289 -3.09 1.04 -13.91
C LEU A 289 -4.24 2.05 -14.01
N CYS A 290 -4.10 3.25 -13.45
CA CYS A 290 -5.07 4.33 -13.65
C CYS A 290 -5.19 4.71 -15.13
N ARG A 291 -4.07 4.83 -15.86
CA ARG A 291 -4.10 5.07 -17.31
C ARG A 291 -4.77 3.94 -18.08
N ALA A 292 -4.50 2.69 -17.70
CA ALA A 292 -5.14 1.54 -18.32
C ALA A 292 -6.66 1.54 -18.06
N GLY A 293 -7.09 1.89 -16.84
CA GLY A 293 -8.50 2.08 -16.50
C GLY A 293 -9.18 3.17 -17.32
N GLU A 294 -8.47 4.26 -17.65
CA GLU A 294 -8.98 5.30 -18.55
C GLU A 294 -9.31 4.79 -19.95
N ALA A 295 -8.51 3.85 -20.43
CA ALA A 295 -8.72 3.22 -21.73
C ALA A 295 -9.85 2.18 -21.71
N GLY A 296 -10.34 1.79 -20.52
CA GLY A 296 -11.46 0.89 -20.33
C GLY A 296 -11.15 -0.36 -19.49
N ALA A 297 -12.20 -1.09 -19.10
CA ALA A 297 -12.10 -2.27 -18.23
C ALA A 297 -11.23 -3.39 -18.82
N ASP A 298 -11.29 -3.62 -20.13
CA ASP A 298 -10.49 -4.64 -20.81
C ASP A 298 -9.00 -4.28 -20.79
N ALA A 299 -8.68 -3.00 -21.04
CA ALA A 299 -7.30 -2.50 -20.98
C ALA A 299 -6.72 -2.60 -19.56
N LEU A 300 -7.51 -2.28 -18.54
CA LEU A 300 -7.14 -2.48 -17.14
C LEU A 300 -6.88 -3.95 -16.82
N THR A 301 -7.80 -4.83 -17.23
CA THR A 301 -7.67 -6.28 -16.99
C THR A 301 -6.42 -6.84 -17.66
N ALA A 302 -6.15 -6.46 -18.91
CA ALA A 302 -4.93 -6.84 -19.62
C ALA A 302 -3.66 -6.30 -18.94
N ALA A 303 -3.68 -5.04 -18.50
CA ALA A 303 -2.56 -4.43 -17.79
C ALA A 303 -2.25 -5.16 -16.48
N ILE A 304 -3.27 -5.50 -15.69
CA ILE A 304 -3.12 -6.29 -14.45
C ILE A 304 -2.61 -7.70 -14.77
N ALA A 305 -3.21 -8.38 -15.76
CA ALA A 305 -2.81 -9.74 -16.16
C ALA A 305 -1.33 -9.83 -16.52
N ARG A 306 -0.79 -8.80 -17.18
CA ARG A 306 0.61 -8.73 -17.62
C ARG A 306 1.60 -8.67 -16.48
N ILE A 307 1.26 -7.97 -15.40
CA ILE A 307 2.17 -7.76 -14.25
C ILE A 307 1.87 -8.69 -13.05
N THR A 308 0.83 -9.53 -13.17
CA THR A 308 0.45 -10.54 -12.18
C THR A 308 1.29 -11.81 -12.36
N PRO A 309 2.02 -12.27 -11.33
CA PRO A 309 2.81 -13.51 -11.40
C PRO A 309 1.99 -14.74 -11.79
N SER A 310 2.59 -15.62 -12.60
CA SER A 310 1.96 -16.86 -13.09
C SER A 310 1.71 -17.88 -11.98
N ASP A 311 0.78 -18.82 -12.22
CA ASP A 311 0.47 -19.89 -11.26
C ASP A 311 1.69 -20.76 -10.97
N ALA A 312 2.54 -21.00 -11.97
CA ALA A 312 3.79 -21.74 -11.81
C ALA A 312 4.73 -21.06 -10.80
N ARG A 313 4.93 -19.73 -10.93
CA ARG A 313 5.76 -18.97 -9.98
C ARG A 313 5.20 -19.01 -8.56
N ILE A 314 3.88 -18.91 -8.42
CA ILE A 314 3.22 -18.98 -7.12
C ILE A 314 3.35 -20.36 -6.47
N ARG A 315 3.20 -21.45 -7.24
CA ARG A 315 3.39 -22.81 -6.73
C ARG A 315 4.79 -23.03 -6.16
N VAL A 316 5.82 -22.51 -6.83
CA VAL A 316 7.20 -22.63 -6.36
C VAL A 316 7.42 -21.79 -5.10
N ALA A 317 6.95 -20.54 -5.11
CA ALA A 317 7.13 -19.62 -3.98
C ALA A 317 6.42 -20.12 -2.72
N LEU A 318 5.16 -20.56 -2.80
CA LEU A 318 4.40 -21.05 -1.64
C LEU A 318 4.94 -22.36 -1.05
N LYS A 319 5.72 -23.12 -1.82
CA LYS A 319 6.27 -24.40 -1.37
C LYS A 319 7.34 -24.25 -0.28
N TYR A 320 8.12 -23.18 -0.34
CA TYR A 320 9.29 -22.98 0.54
C TYR A 320 9.39 -21.57 1.11
N GLY A 321 8.57 -20.62 0.66
CA GLY A 321 8.56 -19.25 1.12
C GLY A 321 7.56 -19.03 2.24
N ASP A 322 7.91 -18.08 3.10
CA ASP A 322 7.03 -17.55 4.14
C ASP A 322 5.73 -17.02 3.52
N LEU A 323 4.59 -17.31 4.14
CA LEU A 323 3.30 -16.81 3.65
C LEU A 323 3.07 -15.36 4.11
N PRO A 324 3.10 -14.36 3.21
CA PRO A 324 2.73 -13.00 3.59
C PRO A 324 1.23 -12.90 3.88
N HIS A 325 0.87 -12.01 4.81
CA HIS A 325 -0.52 -11.78 5.22
C HIS A 325 -1.29 -13.08 5.56
N ALA A 326 -0.66 -14.02 6.28
CA ALA A 326 -1.19 -15.35 6.54
C ALA A 326 -2.65 -15.35 7.07
N ARG A 327 -2.98 -14.45 7.99
CA ARG A 327 -4.35 -14.32 8.54
C ARG A 327 -5.38 -13.97 7.46
N TYR A 328 -5.03 -13.09 6.54
CA TYR A 328 -5.88 -12.73 5.41
C TYR A 328 -6.04 -13.91 4.44
N VAL A 329 -4.94 -14.58 4.08
CA VAL A 329 -4.97 -15.70 3.13
C VAL A 329 -5.80 -16.86 3.69
N LEU A 330 -5.48 -17.31 4.91
CA LEU A 330 -6.19 -18.43 5.52
C LEU A 330 -7.64 -18.06 5.88
N GLY A 331 -7.88 -16.81 6.32
CA GLY A 331 -9.22 -16.29 6.56
C GLY A 331 -10.09 -16.38 5.31
N ARG A 332 -9.55 -15.95 4.16
CA ARG A 332 -10.25 -16.00 2.88
C ARG A 332 -10.49 -17.43 2.39
N LEU A 333 -9.53 -18.34 2.56
CA LEU A 333 -9.71 -19.76 2.25
C LEU A 333 -10.78 -20.41 3.16
N ALA A 334 -10.90 -19.94 4.40
CA ALA A 334 -11.92 -20.39 5.35
C ALA A 334 -13.29 -19.71 5.17
N GLY A 335 -13.42 -18.72 4.29
CA GLY A 335 -14.66 -17.97 4.06
C GLY A 335 -14.95 -16.87 5.08
N ALA A 336 -13.93 -16.31 5.73
CA ALA A 336 -14.07 -15.16 6.63
C ALA A 336 -14.54 -13.89 5.90
N ASP A 337 -15.18 -12.99 6.65
CA ASP A 337 -15.65 -11.69 6.19
C ASP A 337 -14.52 -10.64 6.09
N GLY A 338 -14.88 -9.40 5.76
CA GLY A 338 -13.94 -8.28 5.58
C GLY A 338 -13.17 -7.89 6.85
N THR A 339 -13.66 -8.28 8.03
CA THR A 339 -12.97 -8.10 9.33
C THR A 339 -12.07 -9.28 9.68
N LEU A 340 -11.98 -10.28 8.77
CA LEU A 340 -11.31 -11.55 8.97
C LEU A 340 -11.89 -12.35 10.15
N LYS A 341 -13.22 -12.25 10.32
CA LYS A 341 -13.99 -13.08 11.25
C LYS A 341 -14.93 -14.00 10.47
N LEU A 342 -15.31 -15.11 11.09
CA LEU A 342 -16.48 -15.86 10.64
C LEU A 342 -17.74 -15.13 11.14
N ASP A 343 -18.87 -15.26 10.46
CA ASP A 343 -20.12 -14.52 10.76
C ASP A 343 -20.46 -14.56 12.28
N GLY A 344 -20.30 -13.42 12.96
CA GLY A 344 -20.56 -13.27 14.41
C GLY A 344 -19.64 -14.10 15.32
N GLY A 345 -18.56 -14.66 14.77
CA GLY A 345 -17.60 -15.53 15.44
C GLY A 345 -16.52 -14.77 16.21
N PRO A 346 -15.71 -15.48 17.01
CA PRO A 346 -14.60 -14.90 17.74
C PRO A 346 -13.51 -14.37 16.79
N GLU A 347 -12.60 -13.58 17.34
CA GLU A 347 -11.40 -13.18 16.61
C GLU A 347 -10.57 -14.40 16.19
N LEU A 348 -10.02 -14.33 14.97
CA LEU A 348 -9.22 -15.38 14.37
C LEU A 348 -7.75 -14.98 14.37
N ASP A 349 -6.88 -15.96 14.61
CA ASP A 349 -5.43 -15.83 14.58
C ASP A 349 -4.80 -17.02 13.84
N VAL A 350 -3.48 -16.98 13.65
CA VAL A 350 -2.72 -18.00 12.94
C VAL A 350 -1.84 -18.77 13.91
N ASP A 351 -2.06 -20.08 14.00
CA ASP A 351 -1.12 -20.99 14.67
C ASP A 351 -0.10 -21.56 13.69
N ASN A 352 1.13 -21.72 14.17
CA ASN A 352 2.19 -22.46 13.50
C ASN A 352 2.18 -23.90 14.02
N ILE A 353 1.62 -24.85 13.26
CA ILE A 353 1.37 -26.21 13.74
C ILE A 353 2.69 -26.84 14.24
N PHE A 354 3.72 -26.85 13.40
CA PHE A 354 5.11 -26.91 13.84
C PHE A 354 5.55 -25.51 14.31
N PRO A 355 5.99 -25.31 15.57
CA PRO A 355 6.36 -24.00 16.08
C PRO A 355 7.58 -23.40 15.38
N LEU A 356 7.64 -22.07 15.25
CA LEU A 356 8.84 -21.37 14.76
C LEU A 356 10.07 -21.61 15.65
N ALA A 357 9.84 -21.78 16.95
CA ALA A 357 10.84 -22.13 17.95
C ALA A 357 10.33 -23.32 18.79
N PRO A 358 10.53 -24.57 18.32
CA PRO A 358 10.09 -25.75 19.05
C PRO A 358 10.92 -25.95 20.32
N ALA A 359 10.27 -26.32 21.42
CA ALA A 359 10.97 -26.80 22.62
C ALA A 359 11.55 -28.21 22.36
N ASP A 360 12.58 -28.59 23.10
CA ASP A 360 13.21 -29.93 23.02
C ASP A 360 12.21 -31.08 23.20
N THR A 361 11.13 -30.83 23.95
CA THR A 361 10.04 -31.78 24.22
C THR A 361 8.92 -31.77 23.17
N TRP A 362 8.97 -30.87 22.18
CA TRP A 362 7.97 -30.82 21.12
C TRP A 362 7.96 -32.13 20.33
N SER A 363 6.80 -32.58 19.90
CA SER A 363 6.68 -33.80 19.10
C SER A 363 5.56 -33.67 18.07
N GLY A 364 5.87 -34.11 16.84
CA GLY A 364 4.90 -34.16 15.74
C GLY A 364 3.99 -35.38 15.77
N ASP A 365 4.40 -36.47 16.41
CA ASP A 365 3.68 -37.75 16.49
C ASP A 365 3.31 -38.16 17.93
N GLY A 366 3.84 -37.45 18.94
CA GLY A 366 3.68 -37.77 20.36
C GLY A 366 4.64 -38.84 20.86
N ILE A 367 5.57 -39.31 20.03
CA ILE A 367 6.49 -40.42 20.33
C ILE A 367 7.93 -39.90 20.35
N ARG A 368 8.38 -39.27 19.26
CA ARG A 368 9.77 -38.77 19.14
C ARG A 368 9.80 -37.30 19.54
N ALA A 369 10.66 -36.95 20.48
CA ALA A 369 10.85 -35.56 20.90
C ALA A 369 11.77 -34.84 19.91
N TRP A 370 11.61 -33.52 19.79
CA TRP A 370 12.38 -32.66 18.90
C TRP A 370 13.90 -32.78 19.13
N ALA A 371 14.33 -32.93 20.39
CA ALA A 371 15.73 -33.15 20.73
C ALA A 371 16.33 -34.43 20.12
N ASP A 372 15.49 -35.41 19.76
CA ASP A 372 15.92 -36.67 19.14
C ASP A 372 16.00 -36.58 17.62
N TYR A 373 15.63 -35.46 17.00
CA TYR A 373 15.70 -35.24 15.54
C TYR A 373 17.14 -34.98 15.13
N SER A 374 17.56 -35.52 14.00
CA SER A 374 18.88 -35.19 13.43
C SER A 374 18.92 -33.72 12.99
N ASP A 375 20.11 -33.15 12.87
CA ASP A 375 20.27 -31.76 12.41
C ASP A 375 19.60 -31.51 11.05
N ASP A 376 19.67 -32.48 10.13
CA ASP A 376 19.03 -32.40 8.81
C ASP A 376 17.50 -32.40 8.88
N GLU A 377 16.93 -33.24 9.75
CA GLU A 377 15.48 -33.25 10.00
C GLU A 377 15.05 -31.91 10.61
N GLN A 378 15.83 -31.40 11.58
CA GLN A 378 15.52 -30.13 12.21
C GLN A 378 15.57 -28.96 11.22
N ASN A 379 16.61 -28.92 10.37
CA ASN A 379 16.75 -27.90 9.34
C ASN A 379 15.61 -27.96 8.31
N SER A 380 15.20 -29.16 7.92
CA SER A 380 14.06 -29.36 7.01
C SER A 380 12.74 -28.86 7.60
N HIS A 381 12.51 -29.08 8.89
CA HIS A 381 11.36 -28.54 9.60
C HIS A 381 11.38 -27.01 9.71
N ARG A 382 12.52 -26.42 10.09
CA ARG A 382 12.69 -24.97 10.19
C ARG A 382 12.44 -24.28 8.84
N ALA A 383 12.93 -24.85 7.74
CA ALA A 383 12.72 -24.33 6.39
C ALA A 383 11.23 -24.30 5.96
N LEU A 384 10.39 -25.12 6.59
CA LEU A 384 8.95 -25.21 6.29
C LEU A 384 8.07 -24.49 7.32
N ALA A 385 8.64 -23.97 8.40
CA ALA A 385 7.89 -23.49 9.56
C ALA A 385 6.94 -22.34 9.24
N ALA A 386 7.33 -21.43 8.34
CA ALA A 386 6.50 -20.28 7.94
C ALA A 386 5.72 -20.51 6.62
N THR A 387 5.77 -21.72 6.05
CA THR A 387 5.11 -22.04 4.78
C THR A 387 3.61 -22.25 4.94
N LEU A 388 2.86 -22.03 3.85
CA LEU A 388 1.39 -22.14 3.81
C LEU A 388 0.85 -23.41 4.48
N GLY A 389 1.45 -24.57 4.19
CA GLY A 389 0.97 -25.85 4.73
C GLY A 389 1.13 -26.00 6.24
N ASN A 390 2.05 -25.27 6.88
CA ASN A 390 2.26 -25.36 8.32
C ASN A 390 1.35 -24.42 9.14
N LEU A 391 0.67 -23.48 8.48
CA LEU A 391 -0.14 -22.47 9.14
C LEU A 391 -1.60 -22.90 9.24
N ALA A 392 -2.22 -22.70 10.41
CA ALA A 392 -3.64 -22.97 10.62
C ALA A 392 -4.35 -21.72 11.12
N LEU A 393 -5.51 -21.40 10.53
CA LEU A 393 -6.38 -20.37 11.07
C LEU A 393 -7.17 -20.95 12.25
N VAL A 394 -7.16 -20.29 13.38
CA VAL A 394 -7.79 -20.76 14.61
C VAL A 394 -8.44 -19.58 15.33
N GLU A 395 -9.38 -19.86 16.21
CA GLU A 395 -9.89 -18.87 17.15
C GLU A 395 -8.73 -18.38 18.05
N ALA A 396 -8.63 -17.07 18.32
CA ALA A 396 -7.52 -16.47 19.04
C ALA A 396 -7.23 -17.15 20.40
N SER A 397 -8.28 -17.45 21.17
CA SER A 397 -8.16 -18.19 22.44
C SER A 397 -7.59 -19.61 22.29
N SER A 398 -7.81 -20.26 21.15
CA SER A 398 -7.22 -21.56 20.82
C SER A 398 -5.78 -21.43 20.36
N ALA A 399 -5.45 -20.36 19.62
CA ALA A 399 -4.08 -20.05 19.17
C ALA A 399 -3.14 -19.90 20.37
N GLU A 400 -3.53 -19.09 21.36
CA GLU A 400 -2.76 -18.88 22.59
C GLU A 400 -2.47 -20.19 23.34
N ARG A 401 -3.46 -21.09 23.41
CA ARG A 401 -3.34 -22.38 24.08
C ARG A 401 -2.54 -23.40 23.27
N ALA A 402 -2.54 -23.29 21.94
CA ALA A 402 -1.81 -24.17 21.05
C ALA A 402 -0.31 -23.82 20.99
N LEU A 403 0.08 -22.61 21.36
CA LEU A 403 1.44 -22.11 21.21
C LEU A 403 2.47 -23.06 21.85
N GLY A 404 3.41 -23.55 21.03
CA GLY A 404 4.49 -24.45 21.47
C GLY A 404 4.05 -25.88 21.84
N ALA A 405 2.75 -26.19 21.82
CA ALA A 405 2.25 -27.51 22.14
C ALA A 405 2.62 -28.55 21.07
N SER A 406 2.72 -29.82 21.48
CA SER A 406 2.91 -30.95 20.56
C SER A 406 1.70 -31.09 19.62
N PHE A 407 1.91 -31.67 18.44
CA PHE A 407 0.83 -31.83 17.49
C PHE A 407 -0.37 -32.64 18.04
N PRO A 408 -0.19 -33.75 18.78
CA PRO A 408 -1.31 -34.43 19.42
C PRO A 408 -2.12 -33.54 20.39
N ALA A 409 -1.44 -32.67 21.15
CA ALA A 409 -2.12 -31.71 22.03
C ALA A 409 -2.90 -30.67 21.21
N LYS A 410 -2.32 -30.17 20.12
CA LYS A 410 -3.01 -29.25 19.19
C LYS A 410 -4.23 -29.89 18.54
N ARG A 411 -4.18 -31.17 18.13
CA ARG A 411 -5.33 -31.89 17.56
C ARG A 411 -6.54 -31.87 18.49
N ALA A 412 -6.34 -32.00 19.81
CA ALA A 412 -7.44 -31.92 20.78
C ALA A 412 -8.10 -30.52 20.80
N LEU A 413 -7.30 -29.46 20.62
CA LEU A 413 -7.81 -28.08 20.50
C LEU A 413 -8.53 -27.87 19.15
N TYR A 414 -7.95 -28.37 18.06
CA TYR A 414 -8.48 -28.22 16.70
C TYR A 414 -9.82 -28.93 16.48
N ALA A 415 -10.09 -30.01 17.22
CA ALA A 415 -11.37 -30.68 17.22
C ALA A 415 -12.53 -29.75 17.61
N MET A 416 -12.25 -28.72 18.42
CA MET A 416 -13.24 -27.74 18.87
C MET A 416 -13.40 -26.55 17.91
N SER A 417 -12.53 -26.41 16.91
CA SER A 417 -12.54 -25.25 16.01
C SER A 417 -13.76 -25.26 15.09
N ALA A 418 -14.36 -24.07 14.88
CA ALA A 418 -15.44 -23.85 13.93
C ALA A 418 -14.93 -23.89 12.47
N ILE A 419 -13.63 -23.71 12.25
CA ILE A 419 -13.01 -23.62 10.93
C ILE A 419 -12.81 -25.04 10.33
N PRO A 420 -13.49 -25.38 9.20
CA PRO A 420 -13.42 -26.73 8.64
C PRO A 420 -11.99 -27.18 8.29
N GLY A 421 -11.19 -26.30 7.68
CA GLY A 421 -9.81 -26.61 7.29
C GLY A 421 -8.88 -26.90 8.48
N THR A 422 -9.18 -26.34 9.65
CA THR A 422 -8.45 -26.60 10.90
C THR A 422 -8.94 -27.87 11.57
N ARG A 423 -10.26 -28.10 11.58
CA ARG A 423 -10.84 -29.34 12.11
C ARG A 423 -10.35 -30.57 11.33
N ALA A 424 -10.16 -30.45 10.01
CA ALA A 424 -9.61 -31.52 9.17
C ALA A 424 -8.19 -31.98 9.59
N LEU A 425 -7.41 -31.12 10.26
CA LEU A 425 -6.09 -31.49 10.80
C LEU A 425 -6.17 -32.56 11.89
N THR A 426 -7.36 -32.78 12.47
CA THR A 426 -7.56 -33.82 13.49
C THR A 426 -7.45 -35.23 12.93
N ASP A 427 -7.63 -35.43 11.62
CA ASP A 427 -7.50 -36.73 10.96
C ASP A 427 -6.05 -37.07 10.57
N VAL A 428 -5.15 -36.08 10.63
CA VAL A 428 -3.73 -36.27 10.35
C VAL A 428 -3.05 -36.94 11.55
N PRO A 429 -2.40 -38.11 11.40
CA PRO A 429 -1.87 -38.86 12.53
C PRO A 429 -0.61 -38.23 13.14
N ALA A 430 0.25 -37.64 12.31
CA ALA A 430 1.52 -37.04 12.70
C ALA A 430 1.85 -35.81 11.85
N TRP A 431 2.51 -34.82 12.44
CA TRP A 431 2.91 -33.59 11.78
C TRP A 431 4.40 -33.52 11.51
N GLY A 432 4.76 -33.84 10.26
CA GLY A 432 6.13 -33.82 9.75
C GLY A 432 6.26 -33.00 8.48
N THR A 433 7.49 -32.91 7.95
CA THR A 433 7.77 -32.22 6.68
C THR A 433 6.93 -32.73 5.50
N ALA A 434 6.64 -34.04 5.45
CA ALA A 434 5.78 -34.64 4.44
C ALA A 434 4.33 -34.12 4.51
N ALA A 435 3.74 -34.08 5.71
CA ALA A 435 2.39 -33.56 5.92
C ALA A 435 2.29 -32.06 5.58
N ILE A 436 3.32 -31.28 5.93
CA ILE A 436 3.40 -29.86 5.56
C ILE A 436 3.45 -29.68 4.04
N ALA A 437 4.27 -30.47 3.34
CA ALA A 437 4.41 -30.38 1.89
C ALA A 437 3.14 -30.82 1.13
N GLU A 438 2.47 -31.87 1.60
CA GLU A 438 1.18 -32.35 1.06
C GLU A 438 0.11 -31.27 1.21
N ARG A 439 -0.11 -30.77 2.44
CA ARG A 439 -1.09 -29.71 2.70
C ARG A 439 -0.77 -28.40 1.97
N THR A 440 0.52 -28.06 1.81
CA THR A 440 0.92 -26.90 1.00
C THR A 440 0.44 -27.06 -0.45
N THR A 441 0.55 -28.27 -1.02
CA THR A 441 0.11 -28.55 -2.38
C THR A 441 -1.40 -28.41 -2.52
N GLU A 442 -2.16 -28.95 -1.57
CA GLU A 442 -3.63 -28.86 -1.52
C GLU A 442 -4.10 -27.40 -1.42
N LEU A 443 -3.63 -26.67 -0.39
CA LEU A 443 -4.02 -25.28 -0.18
C LEU A 443 -3.60 -24.36 -1.33
N THR A 444 -2.52 -24.71 -2.04
CA THR A 444 -2.10 -23.95 -3.23
C THR A 444 -3.11 -24.06 -4.37
N VAL A 445 -3.85 -25.16 -4.49
CA VAL A 445 -4.92 -25.27 -5.51
C VAL A 445 -6.03 -24.27 -5.21
N ASP A 446 -6.51 -24.24 -3.97
CA ASP A 446 -7.56 -23.32 -3.54
C ASP A 446 -7.10 -21.85 -3.60
N PHE A 447 -5.85 -21.60 -3.23
CA PHE A 447 -5.21 -20.29 -3.36
C PHE A 447 -5.28 -19.78 -4.80
N LEU A 448 -4.87 -20.61 -5.77
CA LEU A 448 -4.84 -20.20 -7.18
C LEU A 448 -6.23 -19.98 -7.77
N ALA A 449 -7.23 -20.72 -7.27
CA ALA A 449 -8.62 -20.52 -7.66
C ALA A 449 -9.17 -19.18 -7.11
N LEU A 450 -8.86 -18.85 -5.86
CA LEU A 450 -9.37 -17.66 -5.19
C LEU A 450 -8.67 -16.37 -5.66
N TRP A 451 -7.35 -16.40 -5.80
CA TRP A 451 -6.54 -15.30 -6.35
C TRP A 451 -6.09 -15.64 -7.76
N ALA A 452 -7.07 -15.85 -8.63
CA ALA A 452 -6.82 -16.17 -10.03
C ALA A 452 -6.09 -15.02 -10.74
N ARG A 453 -5.21 -15.40 -11.68
CA ARG A 453 -4.67 -14.46 -12.67
C ARG A 453 -5.72 -14.32 -13.78
N PRO A 454 -6.15 -13.09 -14.14
CA PRO A 454 -7.07 -12.91 -15.26
C PRO A 454 -6.51 -13.50 -16.55
N VAL A 455 -7.38 -14.19 -17.31
CA VAL A 455 -7.04 -14.73 -18.62
C VAL A 455 -6.97 -13.56 -19.60
N ALA A 456 -5.77 -13.25 -20.09
CA ALA A 456 -5.62 -12.24 -21.13
C ALA A 456 -6.24 -12.78 -22.43
N VAL A 457 -7.42 -12.28 -22.79
CA VAL A 457 -7.98 -12.44 -24.15
C VAL A 457 -7.34 -11.36 -25.01
N GLY A 458 -6.14 -11.62 -25.49
CA GLY A 458 -5.38 -10.67 -26.28
C GLY A 458 -3.97 -11.18 -26.51
N ILE A 459 -3.62 -11.35 -27.77
CA ILE A 459 -2.27 -11.67 -28.21
C ILE A 459 -1.39 -10.50 -27.77
N ASP A 460 -0.57 -10.78 -26.77
CA ASP A 460 0.79 -10.29 -26.55
C ASP A 460 1.32 -9.30 -27.60
N ASP A 461 1.19 -7.99 -27.33
CA ASP A 461 1.81 -6.96 -28.17
C ASP A 461 3.34 -6.91 -28.03
N ASP A 462 3.95 -7.71 -27.13
CA ASP A 462 5.42 -7.81 -27.05
C ASP A 462 5.99 -9.23 -27.00
N GLY A 463 5.23 -10.32 -27.17
CA GLY A 463 5.77 -11.70 -27.38
C GLY A 463 6.80 -12.22 -26.38
N LEU A 464 7.01 -11.57 -25.23
CA LEU A 464 8.15 -11.78 -24.34
C LEU A 464 7.88 -12.91 -23.34
N THR A 465 8.69 -13.96 -23.43
CA THR A 465 8.66 -15.15 -22.57
C THR A 465 9.77 -15.05 -21.51
N PRO A 466 9.48 -15.19 -20.21
CA PRO A 466 10.55 -15.28 -19.19
C PRO A 466 11.56 -16.38 -19.55
N ILE A 467 12.84 -16.15 -19.30
CA ILE A 467 13.89 -17.10 -19.73
C ILE A 467 13.69 -18.50 -19.15
N LEU A 468 13.15 -18.61 -17.93
CA LEU A 468 12.87 -19.89 -17.28
C LEU A 468 11.69 -20.63 -17.93
N ASP A 469 10.81 -19.90 -18.60
CA ASP A 469 9.66 -20.44 -19.34
C ASP A 469 9.99 -20.63 -20.83
N ALA A 470 11.18 -20.20 -21.28
CA ALA A 470 11.62 -20.37 -22.65
C ALA A 470 11.76 -21.86 -22.99
N GLN A 471 11.04 -22.29 -24.03
CA GLN A 471 11.11 -23.64 -24.55
C GLN A 471 11.65 -23.64 -25.98
N ARG A 472 12.41 -24.68 -26.33
CA ARG A 472 12.79 -24.90 -27.72
C ARG A 472 11.55 -25.26 -28.54
N ARG A 473 11.29 -24.53 -29.62
CA ARG A 473 10.17 -24.82 -30.53
C ARG A 473 10.59 -25.85 -31.59
N ARG A 474 9.69 -26.79 -31.92
CA ARG A 474 9.96 -27.89 -32.86
C ARG A 474 9.40 -27.54 -34.24
N GLY A 475 10.30 -27.45 -35.23
CA GLY A 475 9.93 -27.22 -36.63
C GLY A 475 10.24 -25.80 -37.09
N TRP A 476 11.15 -25.70 -38.06
CA TRP A 476 11.44 -24.46 -38.77
C TRP A 476 10.99 -24.64 -40.22
N PRO A 477 10.25 -23.70 -40.82
CA PRO A 477 10.19 -23.61 -42.26
C PRO A 477 11.61 -23.44 -42.82
N ARG A 478 11.94 -24.12 -43.93
CA ARG A 478 13.25 -23.94 -44.59
C ARG A 478 13.46 -22.44 -44.89
N GLY A 479 14.49 -21.84 -44.27
CA GLY A 479 14.86 -20.43 -44.48
C GLY A 479 14.71 -19.52 -43.25
N TRP A 480 14.09 -19.99 -42.15
CA TRP A 480 14.02 -19.23 -40.89
C TRP A 480 15.20 -19.62 -39.99
N GLN A 481 16.14 -18.71 -39.79
CA GLN A 481 17.38 -18.95 -39.02
C GLN A 481 17.34 -18.35 -37.59
N ARG A 482 16.20 -17.78 -37.17
CA ARG A 482 16.11 -17.01 -35.90
C ARG A 482 15.14 -17.68 -34.91
N GLU A 483 15.68 -18.35 -33.89
CA GLU A 483 15.19 -18.54 -32.50
C GLU A 483 14.25 -17.46 -31.96
N PHE A 484 14.90 -16.34 -31.72
CA PHE A 484 14.41 -15.22 -30.97
C PHE A 484 14.43 -14.00 -31.89
N GLU A 485 13.54 -13.05 -31.63
CA GLU A 485 13.61 -11.72 -32.24
C GLU A 485 14.63 -10.88 -31.49
N TYR A 486 14.57 -10.90 -30.16
CA TYR A 486 15.50 -10.25 -29.25
C TYR A 486 15.40 -10.86 -27.84
N VAL A 487 16.34 -10.49 -26.97
CA VAL A 487 16.38 -10.87 -25.55
C VAL A 487 16.52 -9.61 -24.71
N GLU A 488 15.70 -9.48 -23.68
CA GLU A 488 15.86 -8.46 -22.65
C GLU A 488 16.67 -9.05 -21.50
N TYR A 489 17.82 -8.47 -21.19
CA TYR A 489 18.71 -8.92 -20.11
C TYR A 489 18.93 -7.77 -19.13
N ARG A 490 18.29 -7.83 -17.94
CA ARG A 490 18.43 -6.79 -16.89
C ARG A 490 18.16 -5.37 -17.39
N GLY A 491 17.21 -5.23 -18.31
CA GLY A 491 16.86 -3.96 -18.96
C GLY A 491 17.74 -3.57 -20.16
N GLU A 492 18.72 -4.40 -20.53
CA GLU A 492 19.45 -4.26 -21.80
C GLU A 492 18.73 -5.02 -22.94
N HIS A 493 18.51 -4.35 -24.06
CA HIS A 493 17.99 -4.97 -25.27
C HIS A 493 19.12 -5.64 -26.07
N TRP A 494 19.02 -6.95 -26.28
CA TRP A 494 20.00 -7.74 -27.00
C TRP A 494 19.41 -8.34 -28.29
N GLU A 495 20.01 -7.98 -29.42
CA GLU A 495 19.79 -8.66 -30.70
C GLU A 495 20.49 -10.02 -30.72
N VAL A 496 19.84 -11.02 -30.13
CA VAL A 496 20.31 -12.40 -30.08
C VAL A 496 19.23 -13.28 -30.66
N TYR A 497 19.57 -13.98 -31.73
CA TYR A 497 18.57 -14.63 -32.57
C TYR A 497 18.49 -16.15 -32.40
N ASP A 498 19.38 -16.79 -31.65
CA ASP A 498 19.38 -18.25 -31.50
C ASP A 498 19.94 -18.67 -30.12
N VAL A 499 19.64 -19.91 -29.72
CA VAL A 499 20.04 -20.45 -28.41
C VAL A 499 21.56 -20.49 -28.22
N LYS A 500 22.33 -20.72 -29.27
CA LYS A 500 23.80 -20.81 -29.17
C LYS A 500 24.43 -19.43 -28.97
N SER A 501 23.92 -18.42 -29.67
CA SER A 501 24.29 -17.02 -29.48
C SER A 501 23.88 -16.53 -28.08
N LEU A 502 22.69 -16.91 -27.62
CA LEU A 502 22.20 -16.59 -26.27
C LEU A 502 23.06 -17.23 -25.19
N PHE A 503 23.36 -18.51 -25.34
CA PHE A 503 24.24 -19.27 -24.46
C PHE A 503 25.62 -18.61 -24.37
N THR A 504 26.26 -18.33 -25.51
CA THR A 504 27.57 -17.67 -25.53
C THR A 504 27.51 -16.32 -24.79
N ARG A 505 26.54 -15.47 -25.13
CA ARG A 505 26.46 -14.11 -24.58
C ARG A 505 26.17 -14.08 -23.08
N ILE A 506 25.28 -14.96 -22.60
CA ILE A 506 24.96 -15.07 -21.17
C ILE A 506 26.16 -15.59 -20.39
N PHE A 507 26.82 -16.65 -20.85
CA PHE A 507 28.00 -17.18 -20.15
C PHE A 507 29.16 -16.18 -20.15
N THR A 508 29.36 -15.40 -21.22
CA THR A 508 30.33 -14.31 -21.23
C THR A 508 29.99 -13.21 -20.24
N ARG A 509 28.71 -12.79 -20.16
CA ARG A 509 28.28 -11.76 -19.19
C ARG A 509 28.41 -12.25 -17.75
N LEU A 510 27.92 -13.44 -17.45
CA LEU A 510 28.05 -14.02 -16.13
C LEU A 510 29.53 -14.31 -15.77
N TRP A 511 30.40 -14.59 -16.74
CA TRP A 511 31.84 -14.70 -16.49
C TRP A 511 32.47 -13.39 -16.02
N ALA A 512 31.98 -12.25 -16.53
CA ALA A 512 32.44 -10.93 -16.12
C ALA A 512 31.81 -10.50 -14.77
N ASP A 513 30.52 -10.73 -14.61
CA ASP A 513 29.73 -10.15 -13.51
C ASP A 513 29.60 -11.08 -12.29
N ALA A 514 29.69 -12.40 -12.49
CA ALA A 514 29.37 -13.43 -11.51
C ALA A 514 30.26 -14.69 -11.67
N ARG A 515 31.58 -14.50 -11.87
CA ARG A 515 32.52 -15.59 -12.21
C ARG A 515 32.45 -16.81 -11.28
N ALA A 516 32.38 -16.58 -9.97
CA ALA A 516 32.34 -17.65 -8.98
C ALA A 516 31.12 -18.57 -9.16
N ASP A 517 29.96 -17.99 -9.45
CA ASP A 517 28.69 -18.71 -9.62
C ASP A 517 28.72 -19.58 -10.86
N VAL A 518 29.27 -19.08 -11.97
CA VAL A 518 29.35 -19.81 -13.24
C VAL A 518 30.39 -20.94 -13.19
N VAL A 519 31.52 -20.72 -12.51
CA VAL A 519 32.51 -21.78 -12.27
C VAL A 519 31.89 -22.88 -11.42
N ALA A 520 31.20 -22.53 -10.32
CA ALA A 520 30.53 -23.50 -9.45
C ALA A 520 29.38 -24.23 -10.17
N PHE A 521 28.63 -23.54 -11.03
CA PHE A 521 27.62 -24.13 -11.90
C PHE A 521 28.25 -25.15 -12.86
N SER A 522 29.33 -24.75 -13.55
CA SER A 522 30.01 -25.57 -14.55
C SER A 522 30.61 -26.83 -13.93
N ALA A 523 31.28 -26.69 -12.78
CA ALA A 523 31.92 -27.79 -12.07
C ALA A 523 30.90 -28.87 -11.63
N ARG A 524 29.73 -28.46 -11.12
CA ARG A 524 28.67 -29.39 -10.68
C ARG A 524 28.07 -30.21 -11.82
N ARG A 525 28.12 -29.71 -13.05
CA ARG A 525 27.48 -30.34 -14.23
C ARG A 525 28.47 -30.95 -15.22
N GLY A 526 29.77 -30.86 -14.95
CA GLY A 526 30.83 -31.32 -15.85
C GLY A 526 30.93 -30.48 -17.13
N GLY A 527 30.64 -29.19 -17.04
CA GLY A 527 30.60 -28.24 -18.15
C GLY A 527 29.54 -27.15 -17.91
N PRO A 528 29.50 -26.08 -18.73
CA PRO A 528 30.08 -26.02 -20.08
C PRO A 528 31.45 -25.31 -20.21
N ILE A 529 32.05 -24.84 -19.11
CA ILE A 529 33.35 -24.17 -19.09
C ILE A 529 34.45 -25.15 -18.71
N PHE A 530 35.56 -25.11 -19.44
CA PHE A 530 36.71 -26.00 -19.26
C PHE A 530 38.03 -25.24 -19.37
N ASP A 531 39.08 -25.78 -18.75
CA ASP A 531 40.40 -25.14 -18.68
C ASP A 531 41.26 -25.37 -19.95
N ALA A 532 40.78 -26.22 -20.88
CA ALA A 532 41.44 -26.51 -22.14
C ALA A 532 40.45 -27.02 -23.20
N GLN A 533 40.78 -26.80 -24.48
CA GLN A 533 40.03 -27.33 -25.62
C GLN A 533 40.37 -28.81 -25.85
N ALA A 534 39.76 -29.70 -25.07
CA ALA A 534 40.19 -31.09 -24.94
C ALA A 534 39.54 -32.08 -25.94
N TRP A 535 38.62 -31.64 -26.79
CA TRP A 535 37.99 -32.49 -27.81
C TRP A 535 37.49 -31.71 -29.02
N ASN A 536 37.20 -32.44 -30.10
CA ASN A 536 36.71 -31.88 -31.35
C ASN A 536 35.37 -31.17 -31.17
N GLY A 537 35.27 -29.95 -31.69
CA GLY A 537 34.06 -29.14 -31.68
C GLY A 537 34.39 -27.66 -31.71
N GLN A 538 33.36 -26.83 -31.57
CA GLN A 538 33.55 -25.38 -31.49
C GLN A 538 33.74 -24.96 -30.04
N TRP A 539 34.68 -24.04 -29.83
CA TRP A 539 35.07 -23.50 -28.53
C TRP A 539 35.05 -21.98 -28.59
N TYR A 540 34.67 -21.34 -27.49
CA TYR A 540 34.68 -19.89 -27.34
C TYR A 540 35.56 -19.49 -26.14
N PRO A 541 36.60 -18.67 -26.33
CA PRO A 541 37.47 -18.25 -25.23
C PRO A 541 36.74 -17.24 -24.33
N LEU A 542 36.68 -17.52 -23.02
CA LEU A 542 36.19 -16.58 -22.00
C LEU A 542 37.35 -15.75 -21.44
N ASP A 543 38.52 -16.38 -21.26
CA ASP A 543 39.81 -15.75 -20.98
C ASP A 543 40.96 -16.61 -21.53
N GLU A 544 42.22 -16.35 -21.12
CA GLU A 544 43.41 -17.09 -21.59
C GLU A 544 43.42 -18.57 -21.18
N SER A 545 42.67 -18.93 -20.15
CA SER A 545 42.71 -20.24 -19.50
C SER A 545 41.35 -20.95 -19.46
N HIS A 546 40.24 -20.28 -19.78
CA HIS A 546 38.89 -20.85 -19.70
C HIS A 546 38.15 -20.72 -21.03
N PHE A 547 37.54 -21.83 -21.43
CA PHE A 547 36.87 -21.98 -22.72
C PHE A 547 35.47 -22.54 -22.54
N LEU A 548 34.50 -21.91 -23.18
CA LEU A 548 33.12 -22.38 -23.27
C LEU A 548 32.99 -23.36 -24.45
N TYR A 549 32.56 -24.60 -24.18
CA TYR A 549 32.32 -25.57 -25.25
C TYR A 549 30.97 -25.30 -25.94
N LEU A 550 31.00 -25.13 -27.27
CA LEU A 550 29.84 -24.81 -28.11
C LEU A 550 29.35 -25.99 -28.96
N GLY A 551 29.82 -27.21 -28.68
CA GLY A 551 29.39 -28.43 -29.36
C GLY A 551 28.16 -29.11 -28.75
N TRP A 552 27.60 -28.55 -27.68
CA TRP A 552 26.36 -29.04 -27.08
C TRP A 552 25.16 -28.86 -27.99
N ASP A 553 24.14 -29.71 -27.83
CA ASP A 553 22.87 -29.49 -28.49
C ASP A 553 22.11 -28.29 -27.88
N SER A 554 21.19 -27.71 -28.63
CA SER A 554 20.48 -26.50 -28.18
C SER A 554 19.57 -26.73 -26.97
N LYS A 555 19.10 -27.96 -26.73
CA LYS A 555 18.32 -28.27 -25.53
C LYS A 555 19.22 -28.19 -24.30
N TYR A 556 20.42 -28.76 -24.37
CA TYR A 556 21.42 -28.62 -23.31
C TYR A 556 21.77 -27.15 -23.08
N MET A 557 22.10 -26.40 -24.14
CA MET A 557 22.50 -24.99 -24.04
C MET A 557 21.42 -24.13 -23.37
N LEU A 558 20.15 -24.28 -23.75
CA LEU A 558 19.05 -23.53 -23.13
C LEU A 558 18.87 -23.90 -21.65
N THR A 559 18.92 -25.20 -21.33
CA THR A 559 18.85 -25.68 -19.94
C THR A 559 20.02 -25.14 -19.11
N ALA A 560 21.22 -25.06 -19.70
CA ALA A 560 22.40 -24.53 -19.05
C ALA A 560 22.31 -23.02 -18.81
N VAL A 561 21.76 -22.25 -19.76
CA VAL A 561 21.41 -20.83 -19.56
C VAL A 561 20.45 -20.66 -18.40
N GLN A 562 19.34 -21.41 -18.41
CA GLN A 562 18.31 -21.31 -17.37
C GLN A 562 18.87 -21.66 -16.00
N GLY A 563 19.68 -22.72 -15.91
CA GLY A 563 20.34 -23.12 -14.67
C GLY A 563 21.33 -22.07 -14.17
N ALA A 564 22.20 -21.55 -15.03
CA ALA A 564 23.19 -20.54 -14.63
C ALA A 564 22.53 -19.22 -14.19
N LEU A 565 21.48 -18.78 -14.88
CA LEU A 565 20.71 -17.58 -14.49
C LEU A 565 19.90 -17.77 -13.21
N ALA A 566 19.35 -18.97 -12.98
CA ALA A 566 18.61 -19.26 -11.76
C ALA A 566 19.53 -19.26 -10.54
N GLU A 567 20.71 -19.87 -10.66
CA GLU A 567 21.68 -19.96 -9.57
C GLU A 567 22.36 -18.62 -9.27
N SER A 568 22.52 -17.75 -10.27
CA SER A 568 22.97 -16.36 -10.08
C SER A 568 21.87 -15.42 -9.59
N GLY A 569 20.63 -15.89 -9.41
CA GLY A 569 19.51 -15.10 -8.87
C GLY A 569 18.89 -14.07 -9.82
N ILE A 570 19.42 -13.92 -11.04
CA ILE A 570 18.98 -12.87 -11.99
C ILE A 570 17.98 -13.36 -13.04
N ALA A 571 17.59 -14.64 -13.02
CA ALA A 571 16.67 -15.21 -14.01
C ALA A 571 15.32 -14.46 -14.13
N ALA A 572 14.86 -13.83 -13.05
CA ALA A 572 13.61 -13.05 -13.05
C ALA A 572 13.68 -11.76 -13.89
N GLU A 573 14.90 -11.32 -14.26
CA GLU A 573 15.17 -10.10 -15.02
C GLU A 573 15.54 -10.38 -16.49
N VAL A 574 15.39 -11.62 -16.97
CA VAL A 574 15.75 -12.02 -18.33
C VAL A 574 14.54 -12.58 -19.08
N PHE A 575 14.26 -12.03 -20.26
CA PHE A 575 13.11 -12.39 -21.10
C PHE A 575 13.55 -12.60 -22.55
N VAL A 576 12.88 -13.50 -23.27
CA VAL A 576 13.14 -13.79 -24.69
C VAL A 576 11.89 -13.52 -25.52
N LYS A 577 12.04 -12.78 -26.62
CA LYS A 577 11.00 -12.61 -27.64
C LYS A 577 11.23 -13.68 -28.69
N TYR A 578 10.22 -14.48 -29.02
CA TYR A 578 10.33 -15.39 -30.16
C TYR A 578 10.13 -14.65 -31.49
N SER A 579 10.94 -14.96 -32.50
CA SER A 579 10.87 -14.36 -33.84
C SER A 579 9.57 -14.65 -34.60
N TYR A 580 8.78 -15.64 -34.13
CA TYR A 580 7.51 -16.03 -34.70
C TYR A 580 6.53 -16.49 -33.62
N SER A 581 5.25 -16.13 -33.77
CA SER A 581 4.14 -16.67 -32.97
C SER A 581 3.70 -18.01 -33.57
N GLY A 582 4.24 -19.12 -33.08
CA GLY A 582 3.92 -20.47 -33.56
C GLY A 582 2.52 -20.97 -33.15
N ALA A 583 1.47 -20.16 -33.29
CA ALA A 583 0.07 -20.55 -33.13
C ALA A 583 -0.66 -20.70 -34.48
N LEU A 584 0.09 -20.81 -35.58
CA LEU A 584 -0.40 -21.31 -36.87
C LEU A 584 0.28 -22.65 -37.19
N MET A 585 0.02 -23.66 -36.35
CA MET A 585 -0.05 -25.06 -36.75
C MET A 585 -0.71 -25.92 -35.66
#